data_AF-A0A368VBX1-F1
#
_entry.id   AF-A0A368VBX1-F1
#
_cell.length_a   1.000
_cell.length_b   1.000
_cell.length_c   1.000
_cell.angle_alpha   90.00
_cell.angle_beta   90.00
_cell.angle_gamma   90.00
#
_symmetry.space_group_name_H-M   'P 1'
#
loop_
_entity.id
_entity.type
_entity.pdbx_description
1 polymer ?
#
loop_
_entity_poly.entity_id
_entity_poly.type
_entity_poly.pdbx_seq_one_letter_code
_entity_poly.pdbx_strand_id
1 'polypeptide(L)' 'MNKVVTVRINKEIQKGITELSEVANVPVSKVIRTILNDYIVLYQNNKKNENKAG' A
#
# COMPACT_ATOMS: atom_id res chain seq x y z
N MET A 1 -0.89 -12.52 17.07
CA MET A 1 -1.83 -12.98 16.02
C MET A 1 -1.59 -12.17 14.75
N ASN A 2 -1.24 -12.82 13.63
CA ASN A 2 -1.28 -12.16 12.33
C ASN A 2 -2.74 -12.04 11.89
N LYS A 3 -3.26 -10.82 11.79
CA LYS A 3 -4.59 -10.58 11.20
C LYS A 3 -4.47 -10.68 9.69
N VAL A 4 -5.21 -11.59 9.08
CA VAL A 4 -5.34 -11.68 7.63
C VAL A 4 -6.40 -10.69 7.19
N VAL A 5 -6.10 -9.88 6.18
CA VAL A 5 -7.01 -8.91 5.59
C VAL A 5 -7.20 -9.25 4.12
N THR A 6 -8.45 -9.41 3.70
CA THR A 6 -8.80 -9.64 2.30
C THR A 6 -9.13 -8.32 1.63
N VAL A 7 -8.46 -8.01 0.52
CA VAL A 7 -8.69 -6.79 -0.27
C VAL A 7 -9.19 -7.20 -1.65
N ARG A 8 -10.29 -6.60 -2.10
CA ARG A 8 -10.75 -6.74 -3.49
C ARG A 8 -10.10 -5.65 -4.33
N ILE A 9 -9.43 -6.05 -5.40
CA ILE A 9 -8.82 -5.17 -6.38
C ILE A 9 -9.27 -5.58 -7.78
N ASN A 10 -9.24 -4.65 -8.72
CA ASN A 10 -9.52 -4.95 -10.12
C ASN A 10 -8.34 -5.70 -10.77
N LYS A 11 -8.58 -6.25 -11.97
CA LYS A 11 -7.59 -7.07 -12.69
C LYS A 11 -6.34 -6.27 -13.09
N GLU A 12 -6.49 -4.99 -13.43
CA GLU A 12 -5.36 -4.14 -13.85
C GLU A 12 -4.38 -3.89 -12.69
N ILE A 13 -4.91 -3.55 -11.51
CA ILE A 13 -4.13 -3.37 -10.28
C ILE A 13 -3.47 -4.70 -9.88
N GLN A 14 -4.21 -5.81 -9.98
CA GLN A 14 -3.65 -7.14 -9.69
C GLN A 14 -2.44 -7.45 -10.60
N LYS A 15 -2.56 -7.19 -11.91
CA LYS A 15 -1.47 -7.40 -12.87
C LYS A 15 -0.24 -6.56 -12.51
N GLY A 16 -0.44 -5.27 -12.23
CA GLY A 16 0.66 -4.38 -11.85
C GLY A 16 1.36 -4.81 -10.56
N ILE A 17 0.62 -5.27 -9.54
CA ILE A 17 1.22 -5.77 -8.29
C ILE A 17 2.02 -7.06 -8.54
N THR A 18 1.52 -7.96 -9.39
CA THR A 18 2.25 -9.18 -9.75
C THR A 18 3.54 -8.87 -10.49
N GLU A 19 3.51 -7.98 -11.48
CA GLU A 19 4.71 -7.57 -12.22
C GLU A 19 5.76 -6.93 -11.29
N LEU A 20 5.33 -6.06 -10.36
CA LEU A 20 6.23 -5.48 -9.35
C LEU A 20 6.82 -6.53 -8.42
N SER A 21 6.03 -7.54 -8.04
CA SER A 21 6.47 -8.67 -7.23
C SER A 21 7.58 -9.47 -7.91
N GLU A 22 7.45 -9.71 -9.22
CA GLU A 22 8.43 -10.41 -10.04
C GLU A 22 9.71 -9.59 -10.22
N VAL A 23 9.59 -8.32 -10.63
CA VAL A 23 10.74 -7.42 -10.85
C VAL A 23 11.56 -7.22 -9.58
N ALA A 24 10.90 -7.06 -8.43
CA ALA A 24 11.57 -6.85 -7.16
C ALA A 24 11.97 -8.16 -6.45
N ASN A 25 11.62 -9.32 -7.01
CA ASN A 25 11.83 -10.66 -6.43
C ASN A 25 11.38 -10.74 -4.95
N VAL A 26 10.15 -10.27 -4.69
CA VAL A 26 9.55 -10.27 -3.35
C VAL A 26 8.11 -10.76 -3.43
N PRO A 27 7.53 -11.31 -2.34
CA PRO A 27 6.13 -11.74 -2.35
C PRO A 27 5.16 -10.57 -2.58
N VAL A 28 4.06 -10.83 -3.30
CA VAL A 28 2.94 -9.90 -3.51
C VAL A 28 2.47 -9.23 -2.21
N SER A 29 2.39 -9.99 -1.11
CA SER A 29 1.98 -9.45 0.19
C SER A 29 2.95 -8.40 0.74
N LYS A 30 4.24 -8.50 0.42
CA LYS A 30 5.26 -7.52 0.79
C LYS A 30 5.10 -6.26 -0.06
N VAL A 31 4.84 -6.39 -1.36
CA VAL A 31 4.55 -5.25 -2.25
C VAL A 31 3.33 -4.48 -1.75
N ILE A 32 2.22 -5.18 -1.47
CA ILE A 32 0.99 -4.56 -0.95
C ILE A 32 1.26 -3.86 0.39
N ARG A 33 2.01 -4.51 1.29
CA ARG A 33 2.37 -3.90 2.59
C ARG A 33 3.18 -2.63 2.42
N THR A 34 4.15 -2.59 1.50
CA THR A 34 4.95 -1.39 1.22
C THR A 34 4.06 -0.26 0.72
N ILE A 35 3.22 -0.51 -0.27
CA ILE A 35 2.29 0.49 -0.84
C ILE A 35 1.38 1.07 0.25
N LEU A 36 0.80 0.21 1.10
CA LEU A 36 -0.07 0.65 2.19
C LEU A 36 0.68 1.49 3.22
N ASN A 37 1.91 1.10 3.58
CA ASN A 37 2.72 1.86 4.53
C ASN A 37 3.04 3.26 3.99
N ASP A 38 3.47 3.36 2.74
CA ASP A 38 3.79 4.64 2.11
C ASP A 38 2.56 5.55 2.06
N TYR A 39 1.40 5.00 1.70
CA TYR A 39 0.13 5.72 1.71
C TYR A 39 -0.26 6.21 3.11
N ILE A 40 -0.11 5.37 4.14
CA ILE A 40 -0.41 5.75 5.53
C ILE A 40 0.48 6.91 5.99
N VAL A 41 1.78 6.88 5.66
CA VAL A 41 2.72 7.97 6.01
C VAL A 41 2.29 9.27 5.32
N LEU A 42 1.98 9.22 4.02
CA LEU A 42 1.49 10.38 3.26
C LEU A 42 0.19 10.94 3.87
N TYR A 43 -0.77 10.06 4.16
CA TYR A 43 -2.05 10.43 4.76
C TYR A 43 -1.84 11.13 6.12
N GLN A 44 -1.01 10.57 7.00
CA GLN A 44 -0.72 11.15 8.31
C GLN A 44 -0.04 12.53 8.21
N ASN A 45 0.88 12.69 7.27
CA ASN A 45 1.56 13.98 7.05
C ASN A 45 0.58 15.05 6.54
N ASN A 46 -0.30 14.70 5.62
CA ASN A 46 -1.34 15.62 5.13
C ASN A 46 -2.31 16.03 6.25
N LYS A 47 -2.75 15.06 7.07
CA LYS A 47 -3.59 15.32 8.27
C LYS A 47 -2.94 16.28 9.27
N LYS A 48 -1.62 16.20 9.45
CA LYS A 48 -0.86 17.12 10.33
C LYS A 48 -0.73 18.52 9.74
N ASN A 49 -0.62 18.64 8.43
CA ASN A 49 -0.51 19.93 7.74
C ASN A 49 -1.87 20.65 7.66
N GLU A 50 -2.97 19.91 7.46
CA GLU A 50 -4.34 20.46 7.51
C GLU A 50 -4.63 21.08 8.89
N ASN A 51 -4.20 20.44 9.98
CA ASN A 51 -4.37 20.95 11.34
C ASN A 51 -3.43 22.11 11.74
N LYS A 52 -2.47 22.51 10.89
CA LYS A 52 -1.52 23.61 11.14
C LYS A 52 -1.80 24.87 10.32
N ALA A 53 -2.73 24.78 9.36
CA ALA A 53 -3.09 25.86 8.44
C ALA A 53 -4.34 26.65 8.91
N GLY A 54 -4.80 26.42 10.15
CA GLY A 54 -5.82 27.20 10.84
C GLY A 54 -5.31 27.67 12.19
#